data_AF-A0A9Q3DKU7-F1
#
_entry.id   AF-A0A9Q3DKU7-F1
#
_cell.length_a   1.000
_cell.length_b   1.000
_cell.length_c   1.000
_cell.angle_alpha   90.00
_cell.angle_beta   90.00
_cell.angle_gamma   90.00
#
_symmetry.space_group_name_H-M   'P 1'
#
loop_
_entity.id
_entity.type
_entity.pdbx_description
1 polymer ?
#
loop_
_entity_poly.entity_id
_entity_poly.type
_entity_poly.pdbx_seq_one_letter_code
_entity_poly.pdbx_strand_id
1 'polypeptide(L)'
;MSSGFSYSGRRPRCFQFWQEFQKCYASADFPEDCRAQVEDYNECLNHKKEIARAQAIREHFAKKQASQLQNQKLEENVTQSGIVNLGLLSRARAEREAQAPQPTQ
;
A
#
# COMPACT_ATOMS: atom_id res chain seq x y z
N MET A 1 19.14 -14.46 -36.28
CA MET A 1 18.49 -13.59 -35.29
C MET A 1 17.16 -14.21 -34.90
N SER A 2 17.02 -14.76 -33.70
CA SER A 2 15.74 -15.25 -33.15
C SER A 2 15.08 -14.14 -32.31
N SER A 3 14.85 -12.97 -32.90
CA SER A 3 14.41 -11.76 -32.20
C SER A 3 12.90 -11.73 -31.86
N GLY A 4 12.19 -12.85 -32.01
CA GLY A 4 10.74 -12.90 -31.78
C GLY A 4 10.17 -14.27 -31.38
N PHE A 5 11.01 -15.25 -31.07
CA PHE A 5 10.56 -16.61 -30.72
C PHE A 5 11.12 -17.04 -29.36
N SER A 6 10.24 -17.57 -28.53
CA SER A 6 10.55 -18.21 -27.25
C SER A 6 11.19 -19.59 -27.48
N TYR A 7 11.75 -20.18 -26.42
CA TYR A 7 12.30 -21.54 -26.42
C TYR A 7 11.32 -22.59 -26.99
N SER A 8 10.02 -22.39 -26.78
CA SER A 8 8.98 -23.30 -27.30
C SER A 8 8.53 -22.98 -28.74
N GLY A 9 9.24 -22.13 -29.48
CA GLY A 9 8.84 -21.67 -30.82
C GLY A 9 7.60 -20.77 -30.86
N ARG A 10 7.06 -20.39 -29.68
CA ARG A 10 5.90 -19.50 -29.55
C ARG A 10 6.34 -18.04 -29.39
N ARG A 11 5.41 -17.11 -29.54
CA ARG A 11 5.66 -15.69 -29.23
C ARG A 11 6.14 -15.53 -27.78
N PRO A 12 7.19 -14.75 -27.51
CA PRO A 12 7.68 -14.53 -26.15
C PRO A 12 6.65 -13.73 -25.33
N ARG A 13 6.75 -13.83 -23.99
CA ARG A 13 5.78 -13.21 -23.07
C ARG A 13 5.55 -11.72 -23.32
N CYS A 14 6.63 -10.97 -23.54
CA CYS A 14 6.58 -9.52 -23.75
C CYS A 14 6.47 -9.10 -25.22
N PHE A 15 6.11 -10.02 -26.12
CA PHE A 15 6.06 -9.73 -27.56
C PHE A 15 5.02 -8.65 -27.91
N GLN A 16 3.88 -8.62 -27.20
CA GLN A 16 2.84 -7.61 -27.47
C GLN A 16 3.33 -6.18 -27.18
N PHE A 17 3.97 -5.95 -26.02
CA PHE A 17 4.53 -4.64 -25.70
C PHE A 17 5.62 -4.21 -26.69
N TRP A 18 6.45 -5.17 -27.14
CA TRP A 18 7.42 -4.88 -28.21
C TRP A 18 6.75 -4.50 -29.53
N GLN A 19 5.65 -5.17 -29.92
CA GLN A 19 4.91 -4.80 -31.11
C GLN A 19 4.31 -3.39 -31.01
N GLU A 20 3.77 -3.00 -29.85
CA GLU A 20 3.24 -1.64 -29.65
C GLU A 20 4.35 -0.58 -29.70
N PHE A 21 5.52 -0.87 -29.12
CA PHE A 21 6.68 0.01 -29.26
C PHE A 21 7.12 0.14 -30.71
N GLN A 22 7.21 -0.96 -31.46
CA GLN A 22 7.57 -0.94 -32.88
C GLN A 22 6.56 -0.16 -33.74
N LYS A 23 5.26 -0.30 -33.46
CA LYS A 23 4.21 0.48 -34.14
C LYS A 23 4.39 1.98 -33.91
N CYS A 24 4.59 2.38 -32.65
CA CYS A 24 4.83 3.78 -32.32
C CYS A 24 6.10 4.30 -32.98
N TYR A 25 7.21 3.56 -32.85
CA TYR A 25 8.52 3.94 -33.37
C TYR A 25 8.53 4.08 -34.90
N ALA A 26 7.75 3.27 -35.61
CA ALA A 26 7.62 3.36 -37.07
C ALA A 26 6.86 4.61 -37.54
N SER A 27 6.03 5.21 -36.68
CA SER A 27 5.22 6.39 -36.99
C SER A 27 5.74 7.70 -36.37
N ALA A 28 6.74 7.64 -35.50
CA ALA A 28 7.22 8.80 -34.75
C ALA A 28 8.43 9.46 -35.42
N ASP A 29 8.47 10.79 -35.38
CA ASP A 29 9.63 11.56 -35.85
C ASP A 29 10.81 11.49 -34.85
N PHE A 30 10.50 11.39 -33.55
CA PHE A 30 11.50 11.29 -32.49
C PHE A 30 11.30 10.05 -31.61
N PRO A 31 12.39 9.37 -31.20
CA PRO A 31 12.31 8.22 -30.29
C PRO A 31 11.65 8.52 -28.94
N GLU A 32 11.71 9.79 -28.52
CA GLU A 32 11.17 10.27 -27.25
C GLU A 32 9.65 10.22 -27.18
N ASP A 33 8.97 10.26 -28.33
CA ASP A 33 7.51 10.23 -28.42
C ASP A 33 6.94 8.85 -28.05
N CYS A 34 7.76 7.81 -28.13
CA CYS A 34 7.41 6.42 -27.82
C CYS A 34 7.91 5.96 -26.44
N ARG A 35 8.20 6.91 -25.53
CA ARG A 35 8.70 6.61 -24.19
C ARG A 35 7.74 5.73 -23.37
N ALA A 36 6.43 5.97 -23.46
CA ALA A 36 5.46 5.17 -22.72
C ALA A 36 5.53 3.69 -23.12
N GLN A 37 5.59 3.41 -24.42
CA GLN A 37 5.61 2.06 -24.97
C GLN A 37 6.94 1.36 -24.66
N VAL A 38 8.06 2.08 -24.69
CA VAL A 38 9.37 1.49 -24.33
C VAL A 38 9.46 1.22 -22.83
N GLU A 39 8.84 2.07 -22.00
CA GLU A 39 8.74 1.81 -20.56
C GLU A 39 7.92 0.57 -20.26
N ASP A 40 6.77 0.38 -20.92
CA ASP A 40 5.93 -0.81 -20.73
C ASP A 40 6.64 -2.09 -21.16
N TYR A 41 7.38 -2.04 -22.27
CA TYR A 41 8.20 -3.16 -22.71
C TYR A 41 9.29 -3.51 -21.68
N ASN A 42 9.99 -2.50 -21.15
CA ASN A 42 11.03 -2.70 -20.13
C ASN A 42 10.45 -3.11 -18.76
N GLU A 43 9.23 -2.69 -18.44
CA GLU A 43 8.48 -3.14 -17.27
C GLU A 43 8.19 -4.63 -17.41
N CYS A 44 7.64 -5.09 -18.54
CA CYS A 44 7.36 -6.50 -18.75
C CYS A 44 8.62 -7.39 -18.68
N LEU A 45 9.77 -6.89 -19.12
CA LEU A 45 11.03 -7.65 -19.06
C LEU A 45 11.58 -7.79 -17.64
N ASN A 46 11.51 -6.74 -16.84
CA ASN A 46 12.24 -6.65 -15.57
C ASN A 46 11.35 -6.66 -14.33
N HIS A 47 10.06 -6.40 -14.49
CA HIS A 47 9.04 -6.30 -13.44
C HIS A 47 9.42 -5.37 -12.27
N LYS A 48 10.24 -4.33 -12.51
CA LYS A 48 10.74 -3.45 -11.45
C LYS A 48 9.61 -2.73 -10.72
N LYS A 49 8.67 -2.16 -11.47
CA LYS A 49 7.52 -1.42 -10.93
C LYS A 49 6.60 -2.37 -10.15
N GLU A 50 6.35 -3.57 -10.68
CA GLU A 50 5.54 -4.59 -10.00
C GLU A 50 6.18 -5.10 -8.70
N ILE A 51 7.48 -5.42 -8.71
CA ILE A 51 8.20 -5.88 -7.52
C ILE A 51 8.19 -4.81 -6.43
N ALA A 52 8.44 -3.54 -6.79
CA ALA A 52 8.40 -2.43 -5.84
C ALA A 52 7.01 -2.26 -5.23
N ARG A 53 5.95 -2.35 -6.05
CA ARG A 53 4.57 -2.30 -5.57
C ARG A 53 4.25 -3.47 -4.62
N ALA A 54 4.64 -4.68 -4.97
CA ALA A 54 4.43 -5.86 -4.14
C ALA A 54 5.21 -5.77 -2.81
N GLN A 55 6.39 -5.17 -2.79
CA GLN A 55 7.13 -4.87 -1.56
C GLN A 55 6.38 -3.87 -0.69
N ALA A 56 5.94 -2.74 -1.26
CA ALA A 56 5.17 -1.73 -0.53
C ALA A 56 3.89 -2.33 0.11
N ILE A 57 3.13 -3.12 -0.67
CA ILE A 57 1.92 -3.79 -0.16
C ILE A 57 2.25 -4.73 1.02
N ARG A 58 3.32 -5.54 0.89
CA ARG A 58 3.76 -6.44 1.96
C ARG A 58 4.15 -5.69 3.23
N GLU A 59 4.88 -4.59 3.09
CA GLU A 59 5.27 -3.75 4.24
C GLU A 59 4.06 -3.12 4.93
N HIS A 60 3.13 -2.55 4.16
CA HIS A 60 1.89 -2.00 4.70
C HIS A 60 1.06 -3.07 5.41
N PHE A 61 0.98 -4.27 4.83
CA PHE A 61 0.27 -5.39 5.43
C PHE A 61 0.93 -5.86 6.75
N ALA A 62 2.25 -5.96 6.79
CA ALA A 62 3.00 -6.33 7.99
C ALA A 62 2.84 -5.28 9.11
N LYS A 63 2.92 -3.98 8.78
CA LYS A 63 2.68 -2.88 9.74
C LYS A 63 1.27 -2.94 10.31
N LYS A 64 0.25 -3.15 9.46
CA LYS A 64 -1.14 -3.27 9.89
C LYS A 64 -1.33 -4.46 10.83
N GLN A 65 -0.80 -5.64 10.47
CA GLN A 65 -0.86 -6.82 11.35
C GLN A 65 -0.18 -6.58 12.69
N ALA A 66 1.01 -5.98 12.71
CA ALA A 66 1.72 -5.69 13.96
C ALA A 66 0.92 -4.73 14.87
N SER A 67 0.32 -3.68 14.29
CA SER A 67 -0.55 -2.76 15.05
C SER A 67 -1.81 -3.44 15.58
N GLN A 68 -2.42 -4.34 14.80
CA GLN A 68 -3.60 -5.10 15.25
C GLN A 68 -3.25 -6.04 16.40
N LEU A 69 -2.12 -6.75 16.32
CA LEU A 69 -1.65 -7.61 17.41
C LEU A 69 -1.30 -6.80 18.67
N GLN A 70 -0.71 -5.61 18.53
CA GLN A 70 -0.44 -4.73 19.66
C GLN A 70 -1.75 -4.25 20.31
N ASN A 71 -2.73 -3.82 19.53
CA ASN A 71 -4.02 -3.41 20.05
C ASN A 71 -4.74 -4.57 20.75
N GLN A 72 -4.73 -5.78 20.17
CA GLN A 72 -5.29 -6.97 20.81
C GLN A 72 -4.60 -7.28 22.15
N LYS A 73 -3.26 -7.22 22.20
CA LYS A 73 -2.51 -7.41 23.46
C LYS A 73 -2.79 -6.33 24.49
N LEU A 74 -2.98 -5.08 24.06
CA LEU A 74 -3.36 -3.98 24.94
C LEU A 74 -4.78 -4.20 25.49
N GLU A 75 -5.74 -4.56 24.63
CA GLU A 75 -7.11 -4.90 25.03
C GLU A 75 -7.15 -6.08 26.00
N GLU A 76 -6.37 -7.14 25.73
CA GLU A 76 -6.24 -8.31 26.62
C GLU A 76 -5.57 -7.94 27.95
N ASN A 77 -4.53 -7.11 27.95
CA ASN A 77 -3.90 -6.63 29.19
C ASN A 77 -4.86 -5.74 30.00
N VAL A 78 -5.66 -4.90 29.33
CA VAL A 78 -6.68 -4.05 29.99
C VAL A 78 -7.78 -4.92 30.62
N THR A 79 -8.24 -5.97 29.95
CA THR A 79 -9.25 -6.89 30.49
C THR A 79 -8.69 -7.74 31.62
N GLN A 80 -7.46 -8.24 31.49
CA GLN A 80 -6.78 -9.03 32.51
C GLN A 80 -6.40 -8.20 33.76
N SER A 81 -6.02 -6.92 33.58
CA SER A 81 -5.72 -6.01 34.69
C SER A 81 -6.97 -5.54 35.44
N GLY A 82 -8.18 -5.96 35.03
CA GLY A 82 -9.42 -5.64 35.73
C GLY A 82 -9.83 -4.16 35.64
N ILE A 83 -9.20 -3.36 34.78
CA ILE A 83 -9.47 -1.90 34.63
C ILE A 83 -10.62 -1.65 33.64
N VAL A 84 -11.49 -2.64 33.41
CA VAL A 84 -12.67 -2.46 32.57
C VAL A 84 -13.79 -1.85 33.41
N ASN A 85 -13.85 -0.52 33.37
CA ASN A 85 -15.01 0.32 33.68
C ASN A 85 -15.36 0.53 35.16
N LEU A 86 -14.46 1.15 35.93
CA LEU A 86 -14.74 1.63 37.30
C LEU A 86 -15.40 3.03 37.37
N GLY A 87 -15.82 3.65 36.27
CA GLY A 87 -16.51 4.96 36.30
C GLY A 87 -15.71 6.12 36.91
N LEU A 88 -14.42 5.93 37.21
CA LEU A 88 -13.58 6.88 37.95
C LEU A 88 -13.25 8.12 37.12
N LEU A 89 -13.11 7.98 35.80
CA LEU A 89 -12.91 9.12 34.89
C LEU A 89 -14.16 10.01 34.80
N SER A 90 -15.35 9.41 34.87
CA SER A 90 -16.64 10.11 34.87
C SER A 90 -16.88 10.84 36.19
N ARG A 91 -16.58 10.19 37.32
CA ARG A 91 -16.78 10.74 38.67
C ARG A 91 -15.82 11.89 38.99
N ALA A 92 -14.54 11.78 38.62
CA ALA A 92 -13.57 12.86 38.81
C ALA A 92 -13.89 14.12 37.98
N ARG A 93 -14.62 13.97 36.85
CA ARG A 93 -15.09 15.11 36.05
C ARG A 93 -16.32 15.76 36.68
N ALA A 94 -17.28 14.95 37.14
CA ALA A 94 -18.50 15.42 37.82
C ALA A 94 -18.21 16.12 39.15
N GLU A 95 -17.25 15.62 39.94
CA GLU A 95 -16.85 16.24 41.22
C GLU A 95 -16.16 17.61 41.01
N ARG A 96 -15.44 17.80 39.89
CA ARG A 96 -14.86 19.10 39.52
C ARG A 96 -15.91 20.10 39.01
N GLU A 97 -16.95 19.63 38.32
CA GLU A 97 -18.07 20.46 37.88
C GLU A 97 -19.02 20.85 39.02
N ALA A 98 -19.17 20.00 40.04
CA ALA A 98 -19.98 20.28 41.23
C ALA A 98 -19.35 21.31 42.19
N GLN A 99 -18.02 21.51 42.13
CA GLN A 99 -17.28 22.43 43.01
C GLN A 99 -17.04 23.81 42.37
N ALA A 100 -17.54 24.08 41.15
CA ALA A 100 -17.49 25.41 40.57
C ALA A 100 -18.55 26.31 41.25
N PRO A 101 -18.16 27.45 41.87
CA PRO A 101 -19.13 28.36 42.46
C PRO A 101 -20.04 28.94 41.38
N GLN A 102 -21.35 28.78 41.58
CA GLN A 102 -22.40 29.31 40.71
C GLN A 102 -22.38 30.86 40.71
N PRO A 103 -22.54 31.53 39.57
CA PRO A 103 -22.70 32.98 39.53
C PRO A 103 -24.05 33.37 40.15
N THR A 104 -23.99 34.24 41.16
CA THR A 104 -25.15 34.92 41.75
C THR A 104 -25.85 35.80 40.72
N GLN A 105 -27.19 35.77 40.75
CA GLN A 105 -28.12 36.54 39.91
C GLN A 105 -27.75 38.02 39.74
#